data_AF-A0AAD7HZ77-F1
#
_entry.id   AF-A0AAD7HZ77-F1
#
_cell.length_a   1.000
_cell.length_b   1.000
_cell.length_c   1.000
_cell.angle_alpha   90.00
_cell.angle_beta   90.00
_cell.angle_gamma   90.00
#
_symmetry.space_group_name_H-M   'P 1'
#
loop_
_entity.id
_entity.type
_entity.pdbx_description
1 polymer ?
#
loop_
_entity_poly.entity_id
_entity_poly.type
_entity_poly.pdbx_seq_one_letter_code
_entity_poly.pdbx_strand_id
1 'polypeptide(L)'
;MVSTTGPTETPQHGGATHTEREHDAIPPSAYVPVQSIEELQRTIAVIRRSHREFQLVTESQLHRLREKNFQKKQELKRAKDREHVAARTLADAVLNRMILQSLTAAESAFCCDICFDIFHAPDMATSCGHSFCQDCILQVIRASRHPSCPSCRQPITQAPVHNYQLERAIETLLKGGFFKRETATVDRDPHAYVRFFQNVPVDPAQPKPDAWAMDDDDNAWDMDGWA
;
A
#
# COMPACT_ATOMS: atom_id res chain seq x y z
N MET A 1 -11.13 61.34 0.69
CA MET A 1 -11.95 61.96 -0.36
C MET A 1 -13.32 62.26 0.24
N VAL A 2 -13.73 63.54 0.21
CA VAL A 2 -15.10 64.07 0.26
C VAL A 2 -15.86 63.83 1.60
N SER A 3 -15.96 64.79 2.52
CA SER A 3 -16.76 66.04 2.53
C SER A 3 -18.28 65.84 2.58
N THR A 4 -18.93 66.38 3.62
CA THR A 4 -20.24 67.11 3.59
C THR A 4 -20.54 67.62 5.03
N THR A 5 -20.39 68.92 5.36
CA THR A 5 -21.36 70.04 5.25
C THR A 5 -22.67 69.79 6.01
N GLY A 6 -22.93 70.36 7.20
CA GLY A 6 -23.43 71.73 7.50
C GLY A 6 -24.82 71.62 8.19
N PRO A 7 -25.53 72.69 8.66
CA PRO A 7 -25.14 74.09 8.84
C PRO A 7 -25.62 74.75 10.19
N THR A 8 -25.17 75.99 10.39
CA THR A 8 -25.76 77.19 11.08
C THR A 8 -26.84 77.07 12.16
N GLU A 9 -26.65 77.80 13.28
CA GLU A 9 -27.55 78.90 13.70
C GLU A 9 -26.97 79.71 14.87
N THR A 10 -26.85 81.02 14.69
CA THR A 10 -26.65 82.04 15.74
C THR A 10 -28.01 82.57 16.21
N PRO A 11 -28.18 82.85 17.51
CA PRO A 11 -29.06 83.94 17.91
C PRO A 11 -28.34 85.03 18.71
N GLN A 12 -28.82 86.23 18.47
CA GLN A 12 -28.33 87.53 18.89
C GLN A 12 -28.58 87.83 20.38
N HIS A 13 -27.80 88.80 20.85
CA HIS A 13 -27.88 89.53 22.12
C HIS A 13 -29.29 89.78 22.67
N GLY A 14 -29.46 89.45 23.96
CA GLY A 14 -30.45 90.03 24.85
C GLY A 14 -29.78 90.40 26.16
N GLY A 15 -29.55 91.70 26.39
CA GLY A 15 -29.07 92.22 27.68
C GLY A 15 -30.21 92.22 28.70
N ALA A 16 -29.95 91.64 29.87
CA ALA A 16 -30.79 91.81 31.06
C ALA A 16 -29.90 91.81 32.31
N THR A 17 -29.61 93.03 32.77
CA THR A 17 -29.48 93.48 34.16
C THR A 17 -28.81 92.53 35.18
N HIS A 18 -27.60 92.92 35.56
CA HIS A 18 -26.93 92.59 36.82
C HIS A 18 -27.92 92.62 38.00
N THR A 19 -28.13 91.49 38.67
CA THR A 19 -28.42 91.46 40.10
C THR A 19 -27.37 90.54 40.72
N GLU A 20 -26.40 91.14 41.40
CA GLU A 20 -25.41 90.43 42.19
C GLU A 20 -26.16 89.71 43.31
N ARG A 21 -26.39 88.40 43.16
CA ARG A 21 -26.63 87.56 44.33
C ARG A 21 -25.29 87.39 45.01
N GLU A 22 -25.19 87.89 46.23
CA GLU A 22 -24.09 87.61 47.14
C GLU A 22 -23.97 86.08 47.26
N HIS A 23 -22.89 85.53 46.70
CA HIS A 23 -22.51 84.15 46.94
C HIS A 23 -21.85 84.13 48.32
N ASP A 24 -22.58 83.61 49.33
CA ASP A 24 -22.01 83.36 50.66
C ASP A 24 -20.70 82.58 50.51
N ALA A 25 -19.62 83.15 51.03
CA ALA A 25 -18.29 82.55 50.98
C ALA A 25 -18.29 81.24 51.77
N ILE A 26 -17.93 80.14 51.10
CA ILE A 26 -17.75 78.84 51.74
C ILE A 26 -16.67 78.97 52.83
N PRO A 27 -16.95 78.58 54.09
CA PRO A 27 -16.00 78.73 55.18
C PRO A 27 -14.72 77.91 54.92
N PRO A 28 -13.51 78.42 55.25
CA PRO A 28 -12.24 77.76 54.97
C PRO A 28 -12.12 76.33 55.52
N SER A 29 -12.89 76.01 56.56
CA SER A 29 -12.96 74.69 57.20
C SER A 29 -13.69 73.62 56.37
N ALA A 30 -14.45 74.00 55.33
CA ALA A 30 -15.14 73.08 54.45
C ALA A 30 -14.26 72.63 53.25
N TYR A 31 -13.07 73.21 53.12
CA TYR A 31 -12.10 72.82 52.10
C TYR A 31 -11.34 71.58 52.56
N VAL A 32 -11.88 70.41 52.23
CA VAL A 32 -11.10 69.16 52.32
C VAL A 32 -9.94 69.31 51.32
N PRO A 33 -8.67 69.12 51.71
CA PRO A 33 -7.56 69.30 50.80
C PRO A 33 -7.74 68.34 49.63
N VAL A 34 -8.07 68.88 48.46
CA VAL A 34 -7.97 68.13 47.21
C VAL A 34 -6.50 67.76 47.13
N GLN A 35 -6.17 66.46 47.20
CA GLN A 35 -4.80 66.00 46.91
C GLN A 35 -4.33 66.77 45.69
N SER A 36 -3.22 67.50 45.83
CA SER A 36 -2.86 68.54 44.87
C SER A 36 -2.90 67.95 43.47
N ILE A 37 -3.38 68.69 42.47
CA ILE A 37 -3.44 68.19 41.07
C ILE A 37 -2.09 67.56 40.66
N GLU A 38 -0.99 68.07 41.19
CA GLU A 38 0.35 67.49 41.07
C GLU A 38 0.51 66.08 41.65
N GLU A 39 -0.06 65.75 42.82
CA GLU A 39 -0.04 64.39 43.40
C GLU A 39 -0.80 63.37 42.55
N LEU A 40 -1.96 63.77 42.01
CA LEU A 40 -2.70 62.95 41.04
C LEU A 40 -1.88 62.74 39.76
N GLN A 41 -1.25 63.79 39.24
CA GLN A 41 -0.37 63.71 38.07
C GLN A 41 0.84 62.79 38.33
N ARG A 42 1.46 62.86 39.51
CA ARG A 42 2.55 61.96 39.92
C ARG A 42 2.08 60.50 39.98
N THR A 43 0.90 60.25 40.54
CA THR A 43 0.32 58.89 40.63
C THR A 43 0.00 58.32 39.26
N ILE A 44 -0.61 59.12 38.37
CA ILE A 44 -0.89 58.73 36.98
C ILE A 44 0.43 58.42 36.24
N ALA A 45 1.49 59.19 36.47
CA ALA A 45 2.79 58.94 35.86
C ALA A 45 3.37 57.59 36.29
N VAL A 46 3.25 57.23 37.58
CA VAL A 46 3.67 55.93 38.11
C VAL A 46 2.86 54.79 37.49
N ILE A 47 1.53 54.90 37.44
CA ILE A 47 0.66 53.89 36.83
C ILE A 47 1.00 53.71 35.35
N ARG A 48 1.21 54.80 34.60
CA ARG A 48 1.60 54.74 33.19
C ARG A 48 2.97 54.11 32.98
N ARG A 49 3.91 54.28 33.91
CA ARG A 49 5.22 53.58 33.87
C ARG A 49 5.02 52.08 34.12
N SER A 50 4.33 51.72 35.20
CA SER A 50 4.03 50.32 35.56
C SER A 50 3.25 49.59 34.46
N HIS A 51 2.27 50.25 33.83
CA HIS A 51 1.50 49.68 32.72
C HIS A 51 2.38 49.39 31.50
N ARG A 52 3.29 50.30 31.15
CA ARG A 52 4.26 50.07 30.06
C ARG A 52 5.18 48.90 30.35
N GLU A 53 5.68 48.79 31.59
CA GLU A 53 6.50 47.65 32.02
C GLU A 53 5.72 46.33 31.93
N PHE A 54 4.47 46.30 32.38
CA PHE A 54 3.60 45.13 32.26
C PHE A 54 3.32 44.74 30.79
N GLN A 55 3.04 45.72 29.92
CA GLN A 55 2.86 45.50 28.49
C GLN A 55 4.09 44.86 27.85
N LEU A 56 5.29 45.39 28.11
CA LEU A 56 6.54 44.85 27.58
C LEU A 56 6.77 43.40 28.02
N VAL A 57 6.52 43.08 29.30
CA VAL A 57 6.64 41.71 29.82
C VAL A 57 5.64 40.78 29.12
N THR A 58 4.40 41.23 28.94
CA THR A 58 3.33 40.45 28.30
C THR A 58 3.65 40.16 26.83
N GLU A 59 4.11 41.16 26.08
CA GLU A 59 4.53 41.01 24.69
C GLU A 59 5.72 40.06 24.56
N SER A 60 6.71 40.17 25.44
CA SER A 60 7.86 39.27 25.49
C SER A 60 7.43 37.83 25.80
N GLN A 61 6.51 37.62 26.74
CA GLN A 61 5.96 36.30 27.04
C GLN A 61 5.17 35.72 25.85
N LEU A 62 4.34 36.53 25.18
CA LEU A 62 3.59 36.10 24.00
C LEU A 62 4.52 35.73 22.84
N HIS A 63 5.57 36.50 22.60
CA HIS A 63 6.58 36.19 21.60
C HIS A 63 7.25 34.84 21.89
N ARG A 64 7.68 34.60 23.13
CA ARG A 64 8.25 33.30 23.54
C ARG A 64 7.27 32.13 23.34
N LEU A 65 5.99 32.33 23.64
CA LEU A 65 4.96 31.30 23.43
C LEU A 65 4.73 31.02 21.95
N ARG A 66 4.71 32.05 21.09
CA ARG A 66 4.58 31.90 19.63
C ARG A 66 5.75 31.13 19.05
N GLU A 67 6.97 31.44 19.47
CA GLU A 67 8.17 30.74 19.04
C GLU A 67 8.14 29.27 19.44
N LYS A 68 7.83 28.97 20.71
CA LYS A 68 7.66 27.58 21.17
C LYS A 68 6.57 26.83 20.41
N ASN A 69 5.45 27.49 20.11
CA ASN A 69 4.36 26.91 19.32
C ASN A 69 4.80 26.63 17.87
N PHE A 70 5.60 27.52 17.27
CA PHE A 70 6.15 27.31 15.94
C PHE A 70 7.11 26.11 15.91
N GLN A 71 8.03 26.04 16.87
CA GLN A 71 8.95 24.91 17.02
C GLN A 71 8.21 23.60 17.19
N LYS A 72 7.23 23.54 18.10
CA LYS A 72 6.43 22.33 18.34
C LYS A 72 5.60 21.91 17.11
N LYS A 73 5.10 22.86 16.33
CA LYS A 73 4.44 22.57 15.04
C LYS A 73 5.43 21.97 14.02
N GLN A 74 6.65 22.50 13.96
CA GLN A 74 7.69 21.98 13.08
C GLN A 74 8.14 20.56 13.47
N GLU A 75 8.32 20.32 14.77
CA GLU A 75 8.63 18.99 15.31
C GLU A 75 7.54 17.97 15.00
N LEU A 76 6.27 18.34 15.24
CA LEU A 76 5.13 17.47 14.92
C LEU A 76 5.07 17.14 13.42
N LYS A 77 5.32 18.13 12.55
CA LYS A 77 5.38 17.91 11.10
C LYS A 77 6.48 16.90 10.76
N ARG A 78 7.70 17.09 11.28
CA ARG A 78 8.82 16.16 11.06
C ARG A 78 8.53 14.75 11.60
N ALA A 79 7.85 14.63 12.74
CA ALA A 79 7.46 13.35 13.30
C ALA A 79 6.47 12.62 12.39
N LYS A 80 5.44 13.32 11.89
CA LYS A 80 4.48 12.77 10.92
C LYS A 80 5.16 12.36 9.61
N ASP A 81 6.06 13.19 9.09
CA ASP A 81 6.79 12.87 7.86
C ASP A 81 7.64 11.60 8.05
N ARG A 82 8.30 11.44 9.21
CA ARG A 82 9.05 10.22 9.56
C ARG A 82 8.14 9.00 9.66
N GLU A 83 6.98 9.14 10.28
CA GLU A 83 5.99 8.05 10.40
C GLU A 83 5.50 7.60 9.03
N HIS A 84 5.16 8.54 8.14
CA HIS A 84 4.76 8.25 6.77
C HIS A 84 5.85 7.53 5.96
N VAL A 85 7.10 7.98 6.08
CA VAL A 85 8.24 7.32 5.42
C VAL A 85 8.43 5.90 5.98
N ALA A 86 8.43 5.73 7.31
CA ALA A 86 8.57 4.42 7.93
C ALA A 86 7.46 3.45 7.52
N ALA A 87 6.21 3.92 7.47
CA ALA A 87 5.07 3.11 7.03
C ALA A 87 5.22 2.67 5.56
N ARG A 88 5.67 3.55 4.66
CA ARG A 88 5.95 3.20 3.25
C ARG A 88 7.08 2.18 3.14
N THR A 89 8.19 2.40 3.84
CA THR A 89 9.33 1.47 3.83
C THR A 89 8.92 0.09 4.33
N LEU A 90 8.08 0.00 5.37
CA LEU A 90 7.56 -1.27 5.86
C LEU A 90 6.67 -1.95 4.81
N ALA A 91 5.76 -1.21 4.17
CA ALA A 91 4.90 -1.74 3.11
C ALA A 91 5.71 -2.28 1.92
N ASP A 92 6.73 -1.53 1.47
CA ASP A 92 7.62 -1.95 0.39
C ASP A 92 8.40 -3.21 0.76
N ALA A 93 8.90 -3.29 2.00
CA ALA A 93 9.62 -4.47 2.49
C ALA A 93 8.72 -5.72 2.54
N VAL A 94 7.47 -5.58 2.99
CA VAL A 94 6.49 -6.68 3.00
C VAL A 94 6.16 -7.11 1.57
N LEU A 95 5.89 -6.16 0.68
CA LEU A 95 5.59 -6.45 -0.72
C LEU A 95 6.75 -7.16 -1.42
N ASN A 96 7.98 -6.64 -1.26
CA ASN A 96 9.17 -7.26 -1.84
C ASN A 96 9.39 -8.67 -1.31
N ARG A 97 9.18 -8.90 -0.01
CA ARG A 97 9.24 -10.25 0.57
C ARG A 97 8.22 -11.18 -0.06
N MET A 98 6.97 -10.74 -0.21
CA MET A 98 5.91 -11.54 -0.85
C MET A 98 6.25 -11.85 -2.32
N ILE A 99 6.72 -10.86 -3.08
CA ILE A 99 7.11 -11.06 -4.48
C ILE A 99 8.24 -12.08 -4.58
N LEU A 100 9.29 -11.94 -3.77
CA LEU A 100 10.42 -12.89 -3.78
C LEU A 100 9.97 -14.31 -3.42
N GLN A 101 9.12 -14.47 -2.40
CA GLN A 101 8.57 -15.78 -2.03
C GLN A 101 7.77 -16.39 -3.19
N SER A 102 6.88 -15.62 -3.82
CA SER A 102 6.10 -16.09 -4.96
C SER A 102 6.96 -16.47 -6.16
N LEU A 103 8.01 -15.68 -6.47
CA LEU A 103 8.93 -15.98 -7.56
C LEU A 103 9.73 -17.25 -7.29
N THR A 104 10.25 -17.43 -6.09
CA THR A 104 10.99 -18.66 -5.72
C THR A 104 10.10 -19.90 -5.75
N ALA A 105 8.85 -19.79 -5.28
CA ALA A 105 7.89 -20.89 -5.36
C ALA A 105 7.54 -21.21 -6.82
N ALA A 106 7.32 -20.19 -7.65
CA ALA A 106 7.09 -20.37 -9.07
C ALA A 106 8.27 -21.04 -9.76
N GLU A 107 9.51 -20.60 -9.51
CA GLU A 107 10.73 -21.21 -10.06
C GLU A 107 10.78 -22.71 -9.79
N SER A 108 10.58 -23.11 -8.52
CA SER A 108 10.59 -24.52 -8.13
C SER A 108 9.50 -25.35 -8.81
N ALA A 109 8.33 -24.75 -9.12
CA ALA A 109 7.24 -25.44 -9.80
C ALA A 109 7.51 -25.74 -11.28
N PHE A 110 8.51 -25.08 -11.88
CA PHE A 110 8.92 -25.28 -13.27
C PHE A 110 10.26 -26.00 -13.40
N CYS A 111 10.81 -26.52 -12.30
CA CYS A 111 12.06 -27.28 -12.29
C CYS A 111 11.82 -28.79 -12.32
N CYS A 112 12.74 -29.50 -12.97
CA CYS A 112 12.74 -30.96 -12.99
C CYS A 112 13.36 -31.53 -11.72
N ASP A 113 12.69 -32.48 -11.07
CA ASP A 113 13.17 -33.17 -9.86
C ASP A 113 14.45 -34.02 -10.06
N ILE A 114 14.91 -34.18 -11.29
CA ILE A 114 16.12 -34.99 -11.61
C ILE A 114 17.34 -34.08 -11.83
N CYS A 115 17.23 -33.09 -12.72
CA CYS A 115 18.34 -32.18 -13.02
C CYS A 115 18.31 -30.88 -12.22
N PHE A 116 17.23 -30.60 -11.48
CA PHE A 116 16.99 -29.39 -10.69
C PHE A 116 17.05 -28.07 -11.48
N ASP A 117 16.94 -28.16 -12.81
CA ASP A 117 16.86 -27.02 -13.73
C ASP A 117 15.44 -26.93 -14.33
N ILE A 118 15.11 -25.78 -14.90
CA ILE A 118 13.83 -25.54 -15.59
C ILE A 118 13.62 -26.59 -16.67
N PHE A 119 12.43 -27.18 -16.79
CA PHE A 119 12.25 -28.31 -17.70
C PHE A 119 12.69 -28.02 -19.15
N HIS A 120 13.36 -29.01 -19.75
CA HIS A 120 13.72 -29.09 -21.16
C HIS A 120 12.90 -30.19 -21.81
N ALA A 121 12.05 -29.81 -22.77
CA ALA A 121 11.09 -30.71 -23.40
C ALA A 121 10.33 -31.58 -22.35
N PRO A 122 9.45 -30.98 -21.53
CA PRO A 122 8.83 -31.68 -20.41
C PRO A 122 7.97 -32.85 -20.87
N ASP A 123 8.28 -34.05 -20.37
CA ASP A 123 7.51 -35.27 -20.59
C ASP A 123 6.91 -35.76 -19.27
N MET A 124 5.64 -36.17 -19.33
CA MET A 124 4.83 -36.57 -18.20
C MET A 124 4.73 -38.10 -18.11
N ALA A 125 5.02 -38.67 -16.95
CA ALA A 125 4.77 -40.07 -16.66
C ALA A 125 3.25 -40.32 -16.52
N THR A 126 2.65 -40.98 -17.53
CA THR A 126 1.19 -41.11 -17.65
C THR A 126 0.51 -41.83 -16.48
N SER A 127 1.23 -42.72 -15.78
CA SER A 127 0.70 -43.44 -14.63
C SER A 127 0.48 -42.58 -13.39
N CYS A 128 1.10 -41.40 -13.30
CA CYS A 128 1.09 -40.57 -12.08
C CYS A 128 1.01 -39.06 -12.31
N GLY A 129 1.23 -38.56 -13.51
CA GLY A 129 1.17 -37.14 -13.85
C GLY A 129 2.42 -36.31 -13.53
N HIS A 130 3.46 -36.89 -12.93
CA HIS A 130 4.72 -36.16 -12.68
C HIS A 130 5.48 -35.92 -13.99
N SER A 131 6.01 -34.71 -14.15
CA SER A 131 6.73 -34.29 -15.35
C SER A 131 8.24 -34.20 -15.08
N PHE A 132 9.04 -34.46 -16.11
CA PHE A 132 10.50 -34.45 -16.08
C PHE A 132 11.02 -33.95 -17.44
N CYS A 133 12.28 -33.54 -17.53
CA CYS A 133 12.89 -33.33 -18.84
C CYS A 133 12.88 -34.65 -19.62
N GLN A 134 12.68 -34.61 -20.94
CA GLN A 134 12.68 -35.81 -21.78
C GLN A 134 13.92 -36.68 -21.54
N ASP A 135 15.12 -36.08 -21.57
CA ASP A 135 16.37 -36.81 -21.34
C ASP A 135 16.46 -37.42 -19.95
N CYS A 136 15.95 -36.70 -18.94
CA CYS A 136 16.00 -37.11 -17.54
C CYS A 136 15.16 -38.37 -17.31
N ILE A 137 13.90 -38.38 -17.78
CA ILE A 137 13.04 -39.57 -17.63
C ILE A 137 13.45 -40.71 -18.56
N LEU A 138 13.99 -40.38 -19.73
CA LEU A 138 14.52 -41.37 -20.66
C LEU A 138 15.72 -42.15 -20.07
N GLN A 139 16.60 -41.47 -19.33
CA GLN A 139 17.69 -42.14 -18.60
C GLN A 139 17.16 -43.11 -17.54
N VAL A 140 16.12 -42.73 -16.79
CA VAL A 140 15.47 -43.61 -15.80
C VAL A 140 14.90 -44.87 -16.48
N ILE A 141 14.21 -44.69 -17.60
CA ILE A 141 13.63 -45.80 -18.38
C ILE A 141 14.72 -46.70 -18.95
N ARG A 142 15.84 -46.14 -19.40
CA ARG A 142 17.00 -46.88 -19.92
C ARG A 142 17.73 -47.68 -18.84
N ALA A 143 17.75 -47.20 -17.60
CA ALA A 143 18.52 -47.78 -16.51
C ALA A 143 17.86 -49.02 -15.87
N SER A 144 16.55 -49.24 -16.06
CA SER A 144 15.81 -50.32 -15.39
C SER A 144 14.87 -51.06 -16.33
N ARG A 145 14.75 -52.39 -16.14
CA ARG A 145 13.71 -53.20 -16.81
C ARG A 145 12.31 -52.90 -16.30
N HIS A 146 12.20 -52.37 -15.08
CA HIS A 146 10.95 -51.99 -14.44
C HIS A 146 11.10 -50.55 -13.92
N PRO A 147 11.03 -49.56 -14.82
CA PRO A 147 11.21 -48.17 -14.44
C PRO A 147 10.05 -47.69 -13.56
N SER A 148 10.37 -46.82 -12.61
CA SER A 148 9.40 -46.19 -11.71
C SER A 148 9.62 -44.68 -11.70
N CYS A 149 8.56 -43.94 -11.41
CA CYS A 149 8.59 -42.49 -11.29
C CYS A 149 9.56 -42.06 -10.19
N PRO A 150 10.54 -41.19 -10.47
CA PRO A 150 11.47 -40.68 -9.45
C PRO A 150 10.79 -39.98 -8.28
N SER A 151 9.68 -39.27 -8.52
CA SER A 151 9.00 -38.47 -7.48
C SER A 151 8.06 -39.31 -6.60
N CYS A 152 7.26 -40.22 -7.18
CA CYS A 152 6.24 -40.96 -6.42
C CYS A 152 6.42 -42.49 -6.41
N ARG A 153 7.45 -43.01 -7.10
CA ARG A 153 7.77 -44.45 -7.21
C ARG A 153 6.72 -45.33 -7.89
N GLN A 154 5.66 -44.76 -8.46
CA GLN A 154 4.70 -45.53 -9.26
C GLN A 154 5.36 -46.12 -10.51
N PRO A 155 5.03 -47.35 -10.92
CA PRO A 155 5.58 -47.96 -12.13
C PRO A 155 5.28 -47.13 -13.40
N ILE A 156 6.26 -47.03 -14.30
CA ILE A 156 6.08 -46.42 -15.62
C ILE A 156 5.81 -47.56 -16.60
N THR A 157 4.53 -47.81 -16.87
CA THR A 157 4.07 -48.92 -17.73
C THR A 157 3.88 -48.52 -19.19
N GLN A 158 3.81 -47.22 -19.47
CA GLN A 158 3.60 -46.65 -20.80
C GLN A 158 4.66 -45.58 -21.08
N ALA A 159 4.86 -45.28 -22.36
CA ALA A 159 5.76 -44.21 -22.78
C ALA A 159 5.29 -42.86 -22.18
N PRO A 160 6.20 -42.08 -21.57
CA PRO A 160 5.90 -40.72 -21.18
C PRO A 160 5.36 -39.90 -22.36
N VAL A 161 4.42 -39.00 -22.07
CA VAL A 161 3.78 -38.15 -23.07
C VAL A 161 4.24 -36.72 -22.88
N HIS A 162 4.53 -36.05 -23.99
CA HIS A 162 5.00 -34.68 -23.99
C HIS A 162 3.93 -33.70 -23.49
N ASN A 163 4.33 -32.80 -22.57
CA ASN A 163 3.44 -31.84 -21.94
C ASN A 163 3.57 -30.45 -22.58
N TYR A 164 2.90 -30.26 -23.72
CA TYR A 164 2.90 -28.99 -24.46
C TYR A 164 2.41 -27.79 -23.64
N GLN A 165 1.50 -27.99 -22.68
CA GLN A 165 0.99 -26.89 -21.86
C GLN A 165 2.06 -26.39 -20.89
N LEU A 166 2.78 -27.32 -20.26
CA LEU A 166 3.92 -27.00 -19.40
C LEU A 166 5.05 -26.34 -20.22
N GLU A 167 5.34 -26.84 -21.41
CA GLU A 167 6.33 -26.23 -22.31
C GLU A 167 5.99 -24.79 -22.65
N ARG A 168 4.74 -24.52 -23.05
CA ARG A 168 4.26 -23.15 -23.34
C ARG A 168 4.34 -22.22 -22.12
N ALA A 169 4.03 -22.73 -20.93
CA ALA A 169 4.13 -21.96 -19.70
C ALA A 169 5.59 -21.57 -19.43
N ILE A 170 6.52 -22.53 -19.56
CA ILE A 170 7.96 -22.31 -19.38
C ILE A 170 8.49 -21.29 -20.39
N GLU A 171 8.13 -21.42 -21.67
CA GLU A 171 8.54 -20.45 -22.70
C GLU A 171 8.09 -19.03 -22.37
N THR A 172 6.87 -18.88 -21.85
CA THR A 172 6.32 -17.58 -21.45
C THR A 172 7.15 -16.97 -20.32
N LEU A 173 7.53 -17.78 -19.33
CA LEU A 173 8.32 -17.34 -18.18
C LEU A 173 9.75 -16.97 -18.57
N LEU A 174 10.38 -17.76 -19.44
CA LEU A 174 11.72 -17.48 -19.96
C LEU A 174 11.75 -16.20 -20.80
N LYS A 175 10.76 -15.98 -21.68
CA LYS A 175 10.63 -14.75 -22.47
C LYS A 175 10.42 -13.51 -21.59
N GLY A 176 9.73 -13.68 -20.46
CA GLY A 176 9.54 -12.62 -19.47
C GLY A 176 10.81 -12.22 -18.70
N GLY A 177 11.90 -12.97 -18.84
CA GLY A 177 13.16 -12.70 -18.15
C GLY A 177 13.14 -12.98 -16.65
N PHE A 178 12.10 -13.69 -16.16
CA PHE A 178 11.95 -14.05 -14.76
C PHE A 178 12.92 -15.14 -14.32
N PHE A 179 13.26 -16.06 -15.23
CA PHE A 179 14.14 -17.20 -14.96
C PHE A 179 15.12 -17.42 -16.10
N LYS A 180 16.18 -18.19 -15.84
CA LYS A 180 17.16 -18.64 -16.83
C LYS A 180 17.40 -20.13 -16.65
N ARG A 181 17.55 -20.85 -17.76
CA ARG A 181 18.06 -22.23 -17.74
C ARG A 181 19.56 -22.19 -17.47
N GLU A 182 20.04 -23.05 -16.58
CA GLU A 182 21.46 -23.21 -16.33
C GLU A 182 22.10 -24.11 -17.40
N THR A 183 21.33 -25.05 -17.93
CA THR A 183 21.76 -26.01 -18.96
C THR A 183 21.31 -25.60 -20.36
N ALA A 184 22.07 -26.04 -21.37
CA ALA A 184 21.76 -25.78 -22.77
C ALA A 184 20.47 -26.50 -23.18
N THR A 185 19.68 -25.87 -24.05
CA THR A 185 18.45 -26.49 -24.58
C THR A 185 18.80 -27.63 -25.51
N VAL A 186 18.26 -28.82 -25.22
CA VAL A 186 18.28 -29.96 -26.13
C VAL A 186 16.96 -29.97 -26.89
N ASP A 187 17.03 -30.12 -28.21
CA ASP A 187 15.83 -30.27 -29.04
C ASP A 187 15.11 -31.56 -28.66
N ARG A 188 13.78 -31.50 -28.57
CA ARG A 188 12.94 -32.66 -28.30
C ARG A 188 13.11 -33.70 -29.41
N ASP A 189 13.32 -34.96 -29.03
CA ASP A 189 13.23 -36.13 -29.91
C ASP A 189 11.81 -36.75 -29.79
N PRO A 190 10.96 -36.66 -30.82
CA PRO A 190 9.64 -37.30 -30.83
C PRO A 190 9.71 -38.83 -30.75
N HIS A 191 10.87 -39.43 -31.02
CA HIS A 191 11.08 -40.88 -31.07
C HIS A 191 11.86 -41.44 -29.87
N ALA A 192 12.10 -40.63 -28.83
CA ALA A 192 12.92 -40.99 -27.67
C ALA A 192 12.56 -42.35 -27.02
N TYR A 193 11.26 -42.68 -26.94
CA TYR A 193 10.74 -43.86 -26.24
C TYR A 193 10.45 -45.05 -27.14
N VAL A 194 10.52 -44.86 -28.46
CA VAL A 194 10.09 -45.82 -29.48
C VAL A 194 10.75 -47.19 -29.27
N ARG A 195 12.07 -47.22 -29.03
CA ARG A 195 12.81 -48.48 -28.81
C ARG A 195 12.43 -49.24 -27.53
N PHE A 196 11.86 -48.56 -26.53
CA PHE A 196 11.51 -49.15 -25.23
C PHE A 196 10.08 -49.68 -25.19
N PHE A 197 9.16 -49.03 -25.89
CA PHE A 197 7.72 -49.36 -25.84
C PHE A 197 7.17 -49.98 -27.13
N GLN A 198 7.98 -50.16 -28.18
CA GLN A 198 7.55 -50.85 -29.42
C GLN A 198 7.37 -52.38 -29.30
N ASN A 199 7.55 -52.97 -28.11
CA ASN A 199 7.33 -54.39 -27.87
C ASN A 199 6.42 -54.63 -26.65
N VAL A 200 5.30 -53.90 -26.53
CA VAL A 200 4.23 -54.33 -25.63
C VAL A 200 3.53 -55.52 -26.29
N PRO A 201 3.58 -56.74 -25.74
CA PRO A 201 2.73 -57.82 -26.20
C PRO A 201 1.29 -57.33 -26.01
N VAL A 202 0.54 -57.18 -27.10
CA VAL A 202 -0.91 -57.03 -26.99
C VAL A 202 -1.39 -58.33 -26.38
N ASP A 203 -1.76 -58.31 -25.10
CA ASP A 203 -2.38 -59.44 -24.45
C ASP A 203 -3.68 -59.75 -25.23
N PRO A 204 -3.81 -60.92 -25.88
CA PRO A 204 -5.02 -61.27 -26.60
C PRO A 204 -6.26 -61.35 -25.71
N ALA A 205 -6.11 -61.31 -24.38
CA ALA A 205 -7.20 -61.26 -23.41
C ALA A 205 -7.71 -59.84 -23.07
N GLN A 206 -7.10 -58.76 -23.58
CA GLN A 206 -7.62 -57.41 -23.38
C GLN A 206 -8.69 -57.10 -24.45
N PRO A 207 -9.93 -56.73 -24.07
CA PRO A 207 -10.95 -56.36 -25.04
C PRO A 207 -10.53 -55.09 -25.79
N LYS A 208 -10.70 -55.09 -27.13
CA LYS A 208 -10.44 -53.92 -27.97
C LYS A 208 -11.25 -52.73 -27.46
N PRO A 209 -10.66 -51.52 -27.35
CA PRO A 209 -11.39 -50.32 -26.96
C PRO A 209 -12.16 -49.76 -28.16
N ASP A 210 -13.10 -50.53 -28.70
CA ASP A 210 -14.06 -50.07 -29.73
C ASP A 210 -15.41 -50.73 -29.46
N ALA A 211 -16.01 -50.36 -28.33
CA ALA A 211 -17.42 -50.56 -28.06
C ALA A 211 -17.90 -49.39 -27.21
N TRP A 212 -17.92 -48.20 -27.81
CA TRP A 212 -18.93 -47.22 -27.44
C TRP A 212 -20.26 -47.78 -27.96
N ALA A 213 -20.79 -48.78 -27.25
CA ALA A 213 -22.20 -49.08 -27.33
C ALA A 213 -22.90 -47.80 -26.89
N MET A 214 -23.44 -47.07 -27.87
CA MET A 214 -24.52 -46.13 -27.60
C MET A 214 -25.66 -46.98 -27.09
N ASP A 215 -25.80 -47.04 -25.76
CA ASP A 215 -27.03 -47.49 -25.15
C ASP A 215 -28.08 -46.41 -25.47
N ASP A 216 -28.92 -46.71 -26.47
CA ASP A 216 -30.02 -45.89 -26.99
C ASP A 216 -31.21 -45.75 -26.02
N ASP A 217 -30.98 -45.61 -24.70
CA ASP A 217 -32.07 -45.71 -23.71
C ASP A 217 -32.03 -44.66 -22.57
N ASP A 218 -31.77 -43.38 -22.88
CA ASP A 218 -32.11 -42.29 -21.95
C ASP A 218 -32.58 -41.01 -22.67
N ASN A 219 -33.56 -41.16 -23.56
CA ASN A 219 -34.42 -40.06 -23.98
C ASN A 219 -35.63 -39.96 -23.05
N ALA A 220 -35.45 -39.34 -21.88
CA ALA A 220 -36.53 -38.95 -20.97
C ALA A 220 -36.16 -37.67 -20.20
N TRP A 221 -35.98 -36.57 -20.93
CA TRP A 221 -35.99 -35.21 -20.36
C TRP A 221 -37.19 -34.45 -20.92
N ASP A 222 -38.39 -34.86 -20.53
CA ASP A 222 -39.58 -34.02 -20.76
C ASP A 222 -39.73 -32.99 -19.63
N MET A 223 -39.69 -31.75 -20.07
CA MET A 223 -39.73 -30.49 -19.34
C MET A 223 -41.17 -30.11 -18.99
N ASP A 224 -41.63 -30.41 -17.78
CA ASP A 224 -42.81 -29.76 -17.19
C ASP A 224 -42.69 -29.73 -15.66
N GLY A 225 -42.20 -28.61 -15.11
CA GLY A 225 -42.08 -28.48 -13.66
C GLY A 225 -41.52 -27.17 -13.12
N TRP A 226 -41.50 -26.09 -13.91
CA TRP A 226 -41.18 -24.74 -13.42
C TRP A 226 -42.25 -23.75 -13.90
N ALA A 227 -43.36 -23.74 -13.16
CA ALA A 227 -44.34 -22.66 -13.12
C ALA A 227 -44.82 -22.49 -11.68
#